data_AF-A0A2S8NWI5-F1
#
_entry.id   AF-A0A2S8NWI5-F1
#
_cell.length_a   1.000
_cell.length_b   1.000
_cell.length_c   1.000
_cell.angle_alpha   90.00
_cell.angle_beta   90.00
_cell.angle_gamma   90.00
#
_symmetry.space_group_name_H-M   'P 1'
#
loop_
_entity.id
_entity.type
_entity.pdbx_description
1 polymer ?
#
loop_
_entity_poly.entity_id
_entity_poly.type
_entity_poly.pdbx_seq_one_letter_code
_entity_poly.pdbx_strand_id
1 'polypeptide(L)'
;MELERTLLEIWLAAGIEEIYKYKNNIKAYRREGLTRFDLINDLTYQLFPEVEDTANHPDAAAEDFKMRVDELLAARELIPSMKTQSL
;
A
#
# COMPACT_ATOMS: atom_id res chain seq x y z
N MET A 1 -6.98 -8.89 4.95
CA MET A 1 -5.71 -8.83 5.72
C MET A 1 -4.65 -9.76 5.16
N GLU A 2 -4.88 -11.07 4.99
CA GLU A 2 -3.85 -12.01 4.49
C GLU A 2 -3.30 -11.61 3.10
N LEU A 3 -4.17 -11.26 2.15
CA LEU A 3 -3.77 -10.77 0.83
C LEU A 3 -2.91 -9.49 0.89
N GLU A 4 -3.34 -8.48 1.65
CA GLU A 4 -2.59 -7.22 1.81
C GLU A 4 -1.19 -7.47 2.35
N ARG A 5 -1.09 -8.34 3.37
CA ARG A 5 0.19 -8.74 3.93
C ARG A 5 1.09 -9.39 2.88
N THR A 6 0.59 -10.40 2.15
CA THR A 6 1.35 -11.07 1.09
C THR A 6 1.83 -10.09 0.02
N LEU A 7 0.99 -9.12 -0.36
CA LEU A 7 1.37 -8.09 -1.33
C LEU A 7 2.51 -7.20 -0.81
N LEU A 8 2.42 -6.73 0.44
CA LEU A 8 3.47 -5.93 1.06
C LEU A 8 4.79 -6.71 1.17
N GLU A 9 4.76 -7.99 1.53
CA GLU A 9 5.94 -8.86 1.57
C GLU A 9 6.59 -9.01 0.18
N ILE A 10 5.79 -9.25 -0.86
CA ILE A 10 6.27 -9.32 -2.25
C ILE A 10 6.90 -8.00 -2.69
N TRP A 11 6.27 -6.87 -2.36
CA TRP A 11 6.76 -5.53 -2.73
C TRP A 11 8.07 -5.19 -2.03
N LEU A 12 8.19 -5.47 -0.74
CA LEU A 12 9.44 -5.35 0.01
C LEU A 12 10.54 -6.20 -0.60
N ALA A 13 10.26 -7.47 -0.90
CA ALA A 13 11.21 -8.36 -1.55
C ALA A 13 11.65 -7.88 -2.95
N ALA A 14 10.78 -7.12 -3.64
CA ALA A 14 11.05 -6.49 -4.92
C ALA A 14 11.73 -5.09 -4.80
N GLY A 15 12.05 -4.64 -3.58
CA GLY A 15 12.69 -3.35 -3.34
C GLY A 15 11.77 -2.14 -3.51
N ILE A 16 10.46 -2.32 -3.32
CA ILE A 16 9.50 -1.22 -3.26
C ILE A 16 9.38 -0.79 -1.80
N GLU A 17 9.93 0.38 -1.49
CA GLU A 17 9.98 0.90 -0.13
C GLU A 17 8.77 1.78 0.21
N GLU A 18 8.25 2.51 -0.77
CA GLU A 18 7.19 3.50 -0.60
C GLU A 18 6.11 3.31 -1.67
N ILE A 19 4.84 3.44 -1.26
CA ILE A 19 3.68 3.37 -2.14
C ILE A 19 2.74 4.55 -1.91
N TYR A 20 1.93 4.88 -2.90
CA TYR A 20 0.83 5.84 -2.78
C TYR A 20 -0.39 5.36 -3.57
N LYS A 21 -1.57 5.91 -3.27
CA LYS A 21 -2.80 5.63 -4.00
C LYS A 21 -3.17 6.80 -4.91
N TYR A 22 -3.53 6.51 -6.15
CA TYR A 22 -4.04 7.50 -7.10
C TYR A 22 -5.12 6.89 -7.98
N LYS A 23 -6.33 7.47 -7.95
CA LYS A 23 -7.52 7.00 -8.67
C LYS A 23 -7.80 5.52 -8.37
N ASN A 24 -7.83 5.19 -7.09
CA ASN A 24 -7.95 3.85 -6.54
C ASN A 24 -6.80 2.90 -6.88
N ASN A 25 -5.70 3.30 -7.52
CA ASN A 25 -4.60 2.39 -7.87
C ASN A 25 -3.41 2.57 -6.93
N ILE A 26 -2.82 1.46 -6.48
CA ILE A 26 -1.59 1.49 -5.70
C ILE A 26 -0.40 1.58 -6.64
N LYS A 27 0.49 2.53 -6.39
CA LYS A 27 1.66 2.85 -7.22
C LYS A 27 2.91 2.86 -6.36
N ALA A 28 4.02 2.36 -6.90
CA ALA A 28 5.32 2.53 -6.27
C ALA A 28 5.77 4.00 -6.37
N TYR A 29 6.32 4.54 -5.28
CA TYR A 29 6.96 5.84 -5.26
C TYR A 29 8.49 5.68 -5.38
N ARG A 30 9.11 6.41 -6.31
CA ARG A 30 10.57 6.49 -6.52
C ARG A 30 10.93 7.95 -6.80
N ARG A 31 11.86 8.53 -6.04
CA ARG A 31 12.06 10.00 -5.97
C ARG A 31 12.79 10.64 -7.17
N GLU A 32 13.27 9.89 -8.16
CA GLU A 32 13.82 10.49 -9.41
C GLU A 32 13.57 9.65 -10.66
N GLY A 33 13.17 10.31 -11.76
CA GLY A 33 13.32 9.87 -13.16
C GLY A 33 12.68 8.55 -13.60
N LEU A 34 12.07 7.77 -12.71
CA LEU A 34 11.67 6.40 -12.97
C LEU A 34 10.15 6.26 -13.11
N THR A 35 9.78 5.63 -14.21
CA THR A 35 8.44 5.23 -14.63
C THR A 35 7.58 4.81 -13.43
N ARG A 36 6.42 5.47 -13.28
CA ARG A 36 5.40 5.09 -12.31
C ARG A 36 4.85 3.73 -12.71
N PHE A 37 5.12 2.69 -11.93
CA PHE A 37 4.55 1.37 -12.15
C PHE A 37 3.27 1.22 -11.33
N ASP A 38 2.19 0.83 -12.00
CA ASP A 38 0.98 0.38 -11.33
C ASP A 38 1.25 -0.99 -10.71
N LEU A 39 1.05 -1.09 -9.41
CA LEU A 39 1.23 -2.36 -8.71
C LEU A 39 -0.03 -3.22 -8.82
N ILE A 40 -1.21 -2.60 -8.77
CA ILE A 40 -2.53 -3.24 -8.93
C ILE A 40 -3.52 -2.22 -9.50
N ASN A 41 -4.32 -2.64 -10.49
CA ASN A 41 -5.23 -1.76 -11.25
C ASN A 41 -6.75 -1.99 -11.04
N ASP A 42 -7.20 -3.01 -10.30
CA ASP A 42 -8.64 -3.37 -10.29
C ASP A 42 -9.26 -3.74 -8.92
N LEU A 43 -8.46 -3.95 -7.86
CA LEU A 43 -8.97 -4.39 -6.53
C LEU A 43 -8.65 -3.43 -5.38
N THR A 44 -8.06 -2.29 -5.68
CA THR A 44 -7.39 -1.42 -4.69
C THR A 44 -8.30 -0.40 -4.01
N TYR A 45 -9.60 -0.36 -4.35
CA TYR A 45 -10.56 0.48 -3.61
C TYR A 45 -10.82 -0.03 -2.18
N GLN A 46 -10.64 -1.33 -1.93
CA GLN A 46 -10.78 -1.92 -0.58
C GLN A 46 -9.44 -2.25 0.08
N LEU A 47 -8.35 -2.32 -0.70
CA LEU A 47 -7.03 -2.63 -0.17
C LEU A 47 -6.35 -1.37 0.34
N PHE A 48 -5.71 -1.50 1.50
CA PHE A 48 -4.97 -0.44 2.18
C PHE A 48 -5.84 0.82 2.38
N PRO A 49 -6.96 0.74 3.13
CA PRO A 49 -7.86 1.87 3.35
C PRO A 49 -7.18 3.07 4.02
N GLU A 50 -6.08 2.85 4.74
CA GLU A 50 -5.26 3.91 5.33
C GLU A 50 -4.38 4.65 4.31
N VAL A 51 -4.12 4.07 3.13
CA VAL A 51 -3.39 4.75 2.06
C VAL A 51 -4.37 5.65 1.33
N GLU A 52 -4.26 6.94 1.60
CA GLU A 52 -5.16 7.96 1.07
C GLU A 52 -5.00 8.16 -0.44
N ASP A 53 -6.12 8.27 -1.14
CA ASP A 53 -6.13 8.51 -2.58
C ASP A 53 -5.82 9.99 -2.86
N THR A 54 -4.61 10.21 -3.37
CA THR A 54 -4.13 11.55 -3.78
C THR A 54 -5.05 12.24 -4.78
N ALA A 55 -5.85 11.51 -5.57
CA ALA A 55 -6.81 12.10 -6.49
C ALA A 55 -7.96 12.86 -5.79
N ASN A 56 -8.15 12.67 -4.48
CA ASN A 56 -9.12 13.42 -3.67
C ASN A 56 -8.63 14.82 -3.30
N HIS A 57 -7.36 15.16 -3.57
CA HIS A 57 -6.72 16.38 -3.14
C HIS A 57 -6.19 17.17 -4.34
N PRO A 58 -6.73 18.37 -4.63
CA PRO A 58 -6.40 19.13 -5.85
C PRO A 58 -4.92 19.48 -6.02
N ASP A 59 -4.21 19.71 -4.91
CA ASP A 59 -2.82 20.19 -4.89
C ASP A 59 -1.85 19.17 -4.26
N ALA A 60 -2.27 17.92 -4.11
CA ALA A 60 -1.45 16.87 -3.50
C ALA A 60 -0.33 16.38 -4.42
N ALA A 61 0.89 16.28 -3.89
CA ALA A 61 1.93 15.48 -4.50
C ALA A 61 1.95 14.07 -3.90
N ALA A 62 2.34 13.08 -4.70
CA ALA A 62 2.55 11.71 -4.19
C ALA A 62 3.55 11.67 -3.02
N GLU A 63 4.46 12.64 -2.95
CA GLU A 63 5.41 12.79 -1.86
C GLU A 63 4.75 13.02 -0.50
N ASP A 64 3.61 13.70 -0.47
CA ASP A 64 2.90 14.10 0.75
C ASP A 64 2.03 12.95 1.31
N PHE A 65 1.70 11.97 0.46
CA PHE A 65 0.76 10.88 0.76
C PHE A 65 1.39 9.49 0.65
N LYS A 66 2.69 9.40 0.37
CA LYS A 66 3.38 8.12 0.32
C LYS A 66 3.44 7.50 1.71
N MET A 67 3.33 6.18 1.75
CA MET A 67 3.48 5.38 2.96
C MET A 67 4.58 4.36 2.76
N ARG A 68 5.28 4.03 3.84
CA ARG A 68 6.30 2.99 3.80
C ARG A 68 5.67 1.60 3.83
N VAL A 69 6.18 0.72 2.99
CA VAL A 69 5.68 -0.66 2.87
C VAL A 69 5.94 -1.46 4.15
N ASP A 70 7.06 -1.22 4.85
CA ASP A 70 7.40 -1.91 6.08
C ASP A 70 6.55 -1.47 7.28
N GLU A 71 6.22 -0.18 7.39
CA GLU A 71 5.28 0.32 8.40
C GLU A 71 3.88 -0.26 8.19
N LEU A 72 3.42 -0.30 6.93
CA LEU A 72 2.15 -0.95 6.58
C LEU A 72 2.17 -2.43 6.94
N LEU A 73 3.29 -3.14 6.73
CA LEU A 73 3.43 -4.55 7.04
C LEU A 73 3.40 -4.79 8.56
N ALA A 74 4.17 -4.01 9.33
CA ALA A 74 4.20 -4.09 10.79
C ALA A 74 2.81 -3.87 11.40
N ALA A 75 2.02 -2.94 10.85
CA ALA A 75 0.64 -2.72 11.29
C ALA A 75 -0.25 -3.97 11.09
N ARG A 76 0.01 -4.81 10.08
CA ARG A 76 -0.72 -6.10 9.89
C ARG A 76 -0.24 -7.20 10.82
N GLU A 77 1.02 -7.17 11.29
CA GLU A 77 1.54 -8.17 12.23
C GLU A 77 1.04 -7.93 13.66
N LEU A 78 0.82 -6.66 14.03
CA LEU A 78 0.29 -6.27 15.34
C LEU A 78 -1.21 -6.56 15.49
N ILE A 79 -1.93 -6.81 14.40
CA ILE A 79 -3.31 -7.29 14.44
C ILE A 79 -3.24 -8.82 14.49
N PRO A 80 -3.41 -9.47 15.65
CA PRO A 80 -3.39 -10.92 15.71
C PRO A 80 -4.50 -11.43 14.79
N SER A 81 -4.17 -12.40 13.95
CA SER A 81 -5.17 -13.16 13.21
C SER A 81 -6.26 -13.62 14.18
N MET A 82 -7.42 -12.97 14.17
CA MET A 82 -8.63 -13.44 14.85
C MET A 82 -9.19 -14.69 14.13
N LYS A 83 -8.35 -15.70 13.92
CA LYS A 83 -8.77 -17.06 13.57
C LYS A 83 -8.92 -17.83 14.88
N THR A 84 -10.10 -17.63 15.47
CA THR A 84 -10.95 -18.66 16.06
C THR A 84 -10.28 -19.64 17.04
N GLN A 85 -10.31 -19.30 18.32
CA GLN A 85 -10.53 -20.33 19.35
C GLN A 85 -12.01 -20.71 19.28
N SER A 86 -12.31 -21.85 18.66
CA SER A 86 -13.53 -22.59 18.96
C SER A 86 -13.10 -23.93 19.53
N LEU A 87 -13.58 -24.13 20.76
CA LEU A 87 -13.49 -25.33 21.60
C LEU A 87 -14.03 -26.57 20.89
#